data_AF-A0A1R4L0F2-F1
#
_entry.id   AF-A0A1R4L0F2-F1
#
_cell.length_a   1.000
_cell.length_b   1.000
_cell.length_c   1.000
_cell.angle_alpha   90.00
_cell.angle_beta   90.00
_cell.angle_gamma   90.00
#
_symmetry.space_group_name_H-M   'P 1'
#
loop_
_entity.id
_entity.type
_entity.pdbx_description
1 polymer ?
#
loop_
_entity_poly.entity_id
_entity_poly.type
_entity_poly.pdbx_seq_one_letter_code
_entity_poly.pdbx_strand_id
1 'polypeptide(L)'
;MKKQLISGLALTCALGSFSTFATNGYFTHGYGMTHKGMAGAGVALSEELMSGANNPATFLPNGTQLSLGLELFLLGENTLHQK
;
A
#
# COMPACT_ATOMS: atom_id res chain seq x y z
N MET A 1 -29.01 -2.04 -23.88
CA MET A 1 -28.22 -1.30 -22.86
C MET A 1 -28.44 -1.83 -21.44
N LYS A 2 -29.69 -2.04 -20.99
CA LYS A 2 -30.01 -2.51 -19.62
C LYS A 2 -29.31 -3.84 -19.21
N LYS A 3 -29.20 -4.81 -20.13
CA LYS A 3 -28.52 -6.10 -19.88
C LYS A 3 -27.01 -5.97 -19.64
N GLN A 4 -26.37 -4.99 -20.30
CA GLN A 4 -24.93 -4.72 -20.13
C GLN A 4 -24.64 -4.03 -18.80
N LEU A 5 -25.55 -3.17 -18.34
CA LEU A 5 -25.46 -2.52 -17.02
C LEU A 5 -25.62 -3.53 -15.89
N ILE A 6 -26.55 -4.49 -16.02
CA ILE A 6 -26.76 -5.56 -15.03
C ILE A 6 -25.55 -6.50 -14.99
N SER A 7 -24.98 -6.86 -16.15
CA SER A 7 -23.78 -7.69 -16.22
C SER A 7 -22.55 -6.99 -15.62
N GLY A 8 -22.39 -5.69 -15.87
CA GLY A 8 -21.28 -4.91 -15.29
C GLY A 8 -21.39 -4.79 -13.77
N LEU A 9 -22.59 -4.55 -13.25
CA LEU A 9 -22.83 -4.46 -11.81
C LEU A 9 -22.60 -5.79 -11.10
N ALA A 10 -23.03 -6.91 -11.71
CA ALA A 10 -22.80 -8.24 -11.17
C ALA A 10 -21.30 -8.60 -11.12
N LEU A 11 -20.53 -8.20 -12.14
CA LEU A 11 -19.08 -8.41 -12.17
C LEU A 11 -18.37 -7.61 -11.07
N THR A 12 -18.75 -6.35 -10.85
CA THR A 12 -18.17 -5.53 -9.78
C THR A 12 -18.50 -6.06 -8.38
N CYS A 13 -19.73 -6.55 -8.15
CA CYS A 13 -20.11 -7.14 -6.87
C CYS A 13 -19.41 -8.48 -6.60
N ALA A 14 -19.21 -9.31 -7.64
CA ALA A 14 -18.49 -10.57 -7.51
C ALA A 14 -17.00 -10.36 -7.20
N LEU A 15 -16.38 -9.33 -7.80
CA LEU A 15 -14.98 -8.97 -7.53
C LEU A 15 -14.78 -8.17 -6.24
N GLY A 16 -15.83 -7.54 -5.71
CA GLY A 16 -15.78 -6.71 -4.50
C GLY A 16 -16.03 -7.44 -3.18
N SER A 17 -16.30 -8.75 -3.22
CA SER A 17 -16.60 -9.54 -2.02
C SER A 17 -15.32 -9.93 -1.27
N PHE A 18 -14.66 -8.95 -0.65
CA PHE A 18 -13.59 -9.20 0.30
C PHE A 18 -14.15 -9.30 1.71
N SER A 19 -13.85 -10.38 2.41
CA SER A 19 -14.24 -10.57 3.80
C SER A 19 -13.50 -9.57 4.69
N THR A 20 -14.19 -8.53 5.15
CA THR A 20 -13.63 -7.55 6.09
C THR A 20 -13.73 -8.08 7.51
N PHE A 21 -12.79 -8.94 7.89
CA PHE A 21 -12.51 -9.18 9.31
C PHE A 21 -11.85 -7.93 9.88
N ALA A 22 -12.32 -7.47 11.05
CA ALA A 22 -11.64 -6.45 11.83
C ALA A 22 -10.30 -7.02 12.34
N THR A 23 -9.31 -7.05 11.45
CA THR A 23 -7.92 -7.30 11.79
C THR A 23 -7.36 -5.99 12.34
N ASN A 24 -6.58 -6.04 13.42
CA ASN A 24 -5.77 -4.90 13.83
C ASN A 24 -4.99 -4.46 12.58
N GLY A 25 -5.23 -3.25 12.07
CA GLY A 25 -4.65 -2.83 10.80
C GLY A 25 -3.13 -2.98 10.86
N TYR A 26 -2.56 -3.78 9.96
CA TYR A 26 -1.11 -3.87 9.83
C TYR A 26 -0.61 -2.58 9.19
N PHE A 27 0.17 -1.81 9.92
CA PHE A 27 0.89 -0.66 9.36
C PHE A 27 2.18 -1.15 8.71
N THR A 28 2.43 -0.72 7.48
CA THR A 28 3.70 -0.99 6.79
C THR A 28 4.85 -0.30 7.54
N HIS A 29 5.99 -0.98 7.71
CA HIS A 29 7.20 -0.37 8.28
C HIS A 29 7.90 0.56 7.26
N GLY A 30 7.27 1.70 7.00
CA GLY A 30 7.66 2.63 5.96
C GLY A 30 7.40 2.15 4.53
N TYR A 31 7.40 3.11 3.61
CA TYR A 31 7.11 2.92 2.20
C TYR A 31 8.35 3.17 1.36
N GLY A 32 8.68 2.24 0.46
CA GLY A 32 9.90 2.30 -0.32
C GLY A 32 10.82 1.12 -0.07
N MET A 33 11.59 0.71 -1.07
CA MET A 33 12.62 -0.33 -0.88
C MET A 33 13.70 0.12 0.10
N THR A 34 14.05 1.40 0.06
CA THR A 34 15.09 2.03 0.87
C THR A 34 14.64 2.15 2.32
N HIS A 35 13.48 2.76 2.57
CA HIS A 35 12.91 2.89 3.92
C HIS A 35 12.64 1.53 4.56
N LYS A 36 12.16 0.54 3.79
CA LYS A 36 11.95 -0.83 4.30
C LYS A 36 13.28 -1.53 4.63
N GLY A 37 14.31 -1.35 3.80
CA GLY A 37 15.66 -1.84 4.09
C GLY A 37 16.24 -1.25 5.38
N MET A 38 15.78 -0.05 5.76
CA MET A 38 16.13 0.63 7.01
C MET A 38 15.15 0.37 8.16
N ALA A 39 14.32 -0.69 8.08
CA ALA A 39 13.29 -1.02 9.06
C ALA A 39 12.25 0.10 9.32
N GLY A 40 11.98 0.93 8.31
CA GLY A 40 11.05 2.06 8.37
C GLY A 40 11.68 3.40 8.80
N ALA A 41 13.00 3.44 9.05
CA ALA A 41 13.71 4.69 9.29
C ALA A 41 13.87 5.51 8.00
N GLY A 42 14.27 6.78 8.14
CA GLY A 42 14.51 7.66 6.99
C GLY A 42 13.40 8.68 6.70
N VAL A 43 12.66 9.13 7.72
CA VAL A 43 11.60 10.16 7.58
C VAL A 43 12.09 11.48 6.96
N ALA A 44 13.39 11.78 7.05
CA ALA A 44 14.02 12.96 6.46
C ALA A 44 14.82 12.66 5.18
N LEU A 45 14.82 11.40 4.73
CA LEU A 45 15.57 10.96 3.55
C LEU A 45 14.63 10.93 2.33
N SER A 46 15.05 11.59 1.25
CA SER A 46 14.40 11.61 -0.06
C SER A 46 15.12 10.72 -1.07
N GLU A 47 15.44 9.48 -0.69
CA GLU A 47 16.24 8.58 -1.54
C GLU A 47 15.46 7.98 -2.72
N GLU A 48 14.15 7.84 -2.60
CA GLU A 48 13.28 7.34 -3.66
C GLU A 48 11.98 8.14 -3.79
N LEU A 49 11.24 7.97 -4.89
CA LEU A 49 9.98 8.69 -5.11
C LEU A 49 8.90 8.32 -4.07
N MET A 50 8.93 7.07 -3.58
CA MET A 50 8.05 6.57 -2.52
C MET A 50 8.32 7.18 -1.13
N SER A 51 9.44 7.92 -0.94
CA SER A 51 9.72 8.66 0.30
C SER A 51 8.59 9.65 0.64
N GLY A 52 7.95 10.23 -0.38
CA GLY A 52 6.81 11.13 -0.22
C GLY A 52 5.59 10.48 0.46
N ALA A 53 5.42 9.16 0.33
CA ALA A 53 4.40 8.40 1.06
C ALA A 53 4.74 8.24 2.55
N ASN A 54 6.03 8.28 2.90
CA ASN A 54 6.51 8.21 4.28
C ASN A 54 6.52 9.59 4.96
N ASN A 55 6.87 10.64 4.22
CA ASN A 55 6.82 12.03 4.66
C ASN A 55 6.61 12.95 3.44
N PRO A 56 5.48 13.67 3.32
CA PRO A 56 5.20 14.52 2.17
C PRO A 56 6.23 15.66 2.00
N ALA A 57 6.92 16.08 3.06
CA ALA A 57 7.98 17.09 2.97
C ALA A 57 9.24 16.60 2.25
N THR A 58 9.42 15.27 2.14
CA THR A 58 10.53 14.65 1.39
C THR A 58 10.22 14.55 -0.11
N PHE A 59 9.01 14.92 -0.54
CA PHE A 59 8.70 14.98 -1.96
C PHE A 59 9.40 16.18 -2.60
N LEU A 60 10.44 15.90 -3.38
CA LEU A 60 11.19 16.90 -4.12
C LEU A 60 10.68 16.96 -5.57
N PRO A 61 10.16 18.10 -6.06
CA PRO A 61 9.59 18.24 -7.40
C PRO A 61 10.69 18.34 -8.47
N ASN A 62 11.36 17.22 -8.76
CA ASN A 62 12.55 17.20 -9.62
C ASN A 62 12.20 16.75 -11.05
N GLY A 63 11.06 17.20 -11.58
CA GLY A 63 10.50 16.74 -12.86
C GLY A 63 9.57 15.52 -12.72
N THR A 64 9.20 14.91 -13.85
CA THR A 64 8.26 13.78 -13.89
C THR A 64 9.01 12.47 -13.71
N GLN A 65 8.81 11.81 -12.57
CA GLN A 65 9.34 10.49 -12.28
C GLN A 65 8.18 9.56 -11.89
N LEU A 66 8.29 8.28 -12.26
CA LEU A 66 7.32 7.24 -11.91
C LEU A 66 8.08 6.05 -11.34
N SER A 67 7.70 5.64 -10.14
CA SER A 67 8.26 4.47 -9.45
C SER A 67 7.15 3.46 -9.19
N LEU A 68 7.42 2.19 -9.45
CA LEU A 68 6.52 1.07 -9.24
C LEU A 68 7.24 0.03 -8.39
N GLY A 69 6.58 -0.44 -7.33
CA GLY A 69 7.09 -1.49 -6.45
C GLY A 69 5.98 -2.49 -6.15
N LEU A 70 6.37 -3.76 -5.97
CA LEU A 70 5.49 -4.83 -5.53
C LEU A 70 6.01 -5.33 -4.17
N GLU A 71 5.13 -5.40 -3.20
CA GLU A 71 5.44 -5.94 -1.87
C GLU A 71 4.52 -7.12 -1.58
N LEU A 72 5.09 -8.20 -1.06
CA LEU A 72 4.34 -9.34 -0.55
C LEU A 72 4.55 -9.43 0.96
N PHE A 73 3.48 -9.24 1.71
CA PHE A 73 3.44 -9.50 3.15
C PHE A 73 2.71 -10.81 3.41
N LEU A 74 3.34 -11.70 4.17
CA LEU A 74 2.77 -12.98 4.56
C LEU A 74 2.31 -12.90 6.01
N LEU A 75 1.01 -13.08 6.24
CA LEU A 75 0.41 -13.09 7.57
C LEU A 75 0.69 -14.43 8.25
N GLY A 76 1.41 -14.41 9.37
CA GLY A 76 1.58 -15.58 10.24
C GLY A 76 0.56 -15.56 11.37
N GLU A 77 0.03 -16.71 11.78
CA GLU A 77 -0.92 -16.83 12.92
C GLU A 77 -0.43 -16.13 14.21
N ASN A 78 0.90 -16.02 14.39
CA ASN A 78 1.54 -15.45 15.58
C ASN A 78 1.76 -13.93 15.55
N THR A 79 1.41 -13.22 14.47
CA THR A 79 1.69 -11.78 14.37
C THR A 79 0.65 -10.89 15.06
N LEU A 80 -0.34 -11.48 15.73
CA LEU A 80 -1.44 -10.79 16.42
C LEU A 80 -1.01 -10.05 17.72
N HIS A 81 0.27 -10.14 18.11
CA HIS A 81 0.77 -9.64 19.39
C HIS A 81 1.66 -8.39 19.30
N GLN A 82 1.92 -7.84 18.11
CA GLN A 82 2.74 -6.62 18.00
C GLN A 82 1.87 -5.39 18.30
N LYS A 83 1.81 -5.04 19.59
CA LYS A 83 1.22 -3.83 20.16
C LYS A 83 2.28 -2.74 20.29
#